data_AF-A0A8T3XTB1-F1
#
_entry.id   AF-A0A8T3XTB1-F1
#
_cell.length_a   1.000
_cell.length_b   1.000
_cell.length_c   1.000
_cell.angle_alpha   90.00
_cell.angle_beta   90.00
_cell.angle_gamma   90.00
#
_symmetry.space_group_name_H-M   'P 1'
#
loop_
_entity.id
_entity.type
_entity.pdbx_description
1 polymer ?
#
loop_
_entity_poly.entity_id
_entity_poly.type
_entity_poly.pdbx_seq_one_letter_code
_entity_poly.pdbx_strand_id
1 'polypeptide(L)'
;MTYMAFLPVQKNDKYQSETINYKEFHKKVEGLNDLAIKMGYRVSPGYKLPGSTFCGAYDDQYFLLDARGDVHKCVVMTGQHEFRLGYLADDGSIVLNSAAPFKWDFDPFKDAECSSCEFLPACMGGCQNMSVKNKQGSGRCSIKDNHSLPVFD
;
A
#
# COMPACT_ATOMS: atom_id res chain seq x y z
N MET A 1 17.78 1.93 2.77
CA MET A 1 18.20 0.84 1.86
C MET A 1 17.01 0.51 0.97
N THR A 2 17.11 0.66 -0.35
CA THR A 2 15.96 0.56 -1.26
C THR A 2 15.75 -0.88 -1.72
N TYR A 3 14.50 -1.34 -1.67
CA TYR A 3 14.08 -2.65 -2.17
C TYR A 3 13.01 -2.50 -3.26
N MET A 4 13.07 -3.37 -4.25
CA MET A 4 12.04 -3.50 -5.27
C MET A 4 11.10 -4.66 -4.92
N ALA A 5 9.80 -4.47 -5.12
CA ALA A 5 8.80 -5.53 -4.99
C ALA A 5 7.78 -5.40 -6.12
N PHE A 6 7.36 -6.52 -6.70
CA PHE A 6 6.27 -6.57 -7.67
C PHE A 6 4.99 -7.01 -6.96
N LEU A 7 3.97 -6.17 -7.00
CA LEU A 7 2.71 -6.37 -6.29
C LEU A 7 1.55 -6.50 -7.27
N PRO A 8 0.53 -7.31 -6.96
CA PRO A 8 -0.65 -7.43 -7.79
C PRO A 8 -1.47 -6.14 -7.69
N VAL A 9 -2.03 -5.67 -8.81
CA VAL A 9 -2.99 -4.57 -8.81
C VAL A 9 -4.40 -5.15 -8.65
N GLN A 10 -5.23 -4.52 -7.81
CA GLN A 10 -6.63 -4.92 -7.70
C GLN A 10 -7.38 -4.61 -8.99
N LYS A 11 -8.26 -5.53 -9.40
CA LYS A 11 -9.15 -5.31 -10.53
C LYS A 11 -9.99 -4.05 -10.27
N ASN A 12 -9.85 -3.07 -11.15
CA ASN A 12 -10.62 -1.84 -11.15
C ASN A 12 -10.95 -1.45 -12.59
N ASP A 13 -11.78 -0.42 -12.79
CA ASP A 13 -12.28 0.00 -14.10
C ASP A 13 -11.17 0.27 -15.13
N LYS A 14 -9.95 0.61 -14.69
CA LYS A 14 -8.82 0.88 -15.58
C LYS A 14 -7.99 -0.34 -15.94
N TYR A 15 -7.99 -1.38 -15.10
CA TYR A 15 -7.15 -2.57 -15.27
C TYR A 15 -7.98 -3.86 -15.47
N GLN A 16 -9.30 -3.77 -15.68
CA GLN A 16 -10.16 -4.97 -15.74
C GLN A 16 -9.72 -6.02 -16.75
N SER A 17 -9.36 -5.61 -17.97
CA SER A 17 -8.95 -6.49 -19.07
C SER A 17 -7.49 -6.96 -18.99
N GLU A 18 -6.70 -6.37 -18.10
CA GLU A 18 -5.25 -6.60 -17.97
C GLU A 18 -4.91 -7.43 -16.73
N THR A 19 -5.91 -7.78 -15.91
CA THR A 19 -5.72 -8.61 -14.72
C THR A 19 -5.67 -10.09 -15.05
N ILE A 20 -4.78 -10.81 -14.36
CA ILE A 20 -4.62 -12.26 -14.42
C ILE A 20 -4.91 -12.87 -13.06
N ASN A 21 -5.13 -14.19 -13.02
CA ASN A 21 -5.35 -14.87 -11.74
C ASN A 21 -4.06 -14.92 -10.91
N TYR A 22 -4.21 -15.16 -9.59
CA TYR A 22 -3.09 -15.13 -8.65
C TYR A 22 -1.99 -16.16 -8.96
N LYS A 23 -2.35 -17.33 -9.51
CA LYS A 23 -1.40 -18.39 -9.86
C LYS A 23 -0.53 -17.97 -11.06
N GLU A 24 -1.14 -17.36 -12.08
CA GLU A 24 -0.41 -16.81 -13.22
C GLU A 24 0.45 -15.60 -12.83
N PHE A 25 -0.09 -14.74 -11.96
CA PHE A 25 0.65 -13.61 -11.40
C PHE A 25 1.93 -14.07 -10.69
N HIS A 26 1.83 -15.09 -9.83
CA HIS A 26 2.98 -15.62 -9.10
C HIS A 26 4.11 -16.07 -10.05
N LYS A 27 3.77 -16.84 -11.09
CA LYS A 27 4.75 -17.29 -12.10
C LYS A 27 5.42 -16.13 -12.83
N LYS A 28 4.67 -15.08 -13.16
CA LYS A 28 5.25 -13.89 -13.82
C LYS A 28 6.15 -13.11 -12.88
N VAL A 29 5.76 -12.95 -11.61
CA VAL A 29 6.56 -12.25 -10.60
C VAL A 29 7.88 -12.95 -10.32
N GLU A 30 7.91 -14.29 -10.30
CA GLU A 30 9.18 -15.03 -10.20
C GLU A 30 10.16 -14.64 -11.31
N GLY A 31 9.71 -14.62 -12.57
CA GLY A 31 10.55 -14.18 -13.69
C GLY A 31 10.99 -12.72 -13.60
N LEU A 32 10.13 -11.83 -13.11
CA LEU A 32 10.48 -10.42 -12.88
C LEU A 32 11.49 -10.24 -11.75
N ASN A 33 11.35 -11.00 -10.66
CA ASN A 33 12.31 -11.01 -9.56
C ASN A 33 13.68 -11.46 -10.05
N ASP A 34 13.75 -12.56 -10.82
CA ASP A 34 15.00 -13.07 -11.38
C ASP A 34 15.67 -12.04 -12.30
N LEU A 35 14.89 -11.36 -13.14
CA LEU A 35 15.40 -10.30 -14.01
C LEU A 35 15.95 -9.13 -13.19
N ALA A 36 15.20 -8.66 -12.19
CA ALA A 36 15.62 -7.54 -11.34
C ALA A 36 16.91 -7.87 -10.57
N ILE A 37 17.04 -9.09 -10.03
CA ILE A 37 18.27 -9.55 -9.37
C ILE A 37 19.44 -9.56 -10.35
N LYS A 38 19.26 -10.08 -11.57
CA LYS A 38 20.30 -10.08 -12.63
C LYS A 38 20.73 -8.67 -13.02
N MET A 39 19.83 -7.69 -12.96
CA MET A 39 20.12 -6.28 -13.20
C MET A 39 20.76 -5.58 -11.99
N GLY A 40 21.00 -6.29 -10.88
CA GLY A 40 21.67 -5.77 -9.69
C GLY A 40 20.74 -5.12 -8.67
N TYR A 41 19.41 -5.22 -8.85
CA TYR A 41 18.46 -4.68 -7.88
C TYR A 41 18.32 -5.60 -6.66
N ARG A 42 18.07 -4.98 -5.50
CA ARG A 42 17.69 -5.69 -4.27
C ARG A 42 16.19 -5.94 -4.31
N VAL A 43 15.81 -7.18 -4.51
CA VAL A 43 14.40 -7.58 -4.54
C VAL A 43 13.98 -8.01 -3.13
N SER A 44 12.85 -7.47 -2.66
CA SER A 44 12.23 -7.94 -1.42
C SER A 44 11.71 -9.36 -1.63
N PRO A 45 12.06 -10.35 -0.79
CA PRO A 45 11.66 -11.73 -0.98
C PRO A 45 10.16 -12.00 -0.77
N GLY A 46 9.32 -10.96 -0.73
CA GLY A 46 7.89 -11.04 -0.44
C GLY A 46 7.60 -11.35 1.02
N TYR A 47 6.30 -11.49 1.31
CA TYR A 47 5.72 -11.75 2.63
C TYR A 47 6.17 -13.09 3.23
N LYS A 48 7.41 -13.18 3.74
CA LYS A 48 7.98 -14.43 4.29
C LYS A 48 7.78 -14.63 5.79
N LEU A 49 7.13 -13.69 6.48
CA LEU A 49 6.96 -13.74 7.93
C LEU A 49 5.50 -13.49 8.33
N PRO A 50 4.84 -14.45 9.02
CA PRO A 50 3.56 -14.20 9.68
C PRO A 50 3.69 -13.01 10.64
N GLY A 51 2.81 -12.02 10.52
CA GLY A 51 2.70 -10.91 11.47
C GLY A 51 3.68 -9.74 11.33
N SER A 52 4.50 -9.66 10.27
CA SER A 52 5.57 -8.64 10.20
C SER A 52 5.35 -7.45 9.26
N THR A 53 4.34 -7.43 8.39
CA THR A 53 4.26 -6.37 7.39
C THR A 53 3.21 -5.34 7.76
N PHE A 54 3.68 -4.29 8.42
CA PHE A 54 3.12 -2.96 8.28
C PHE A 54 2.96 -2.62 6.80
N CYS A 55 1.86 -1.94 6.44
CA CYS A 55 1.61 -1.56 5.06
C CYS A 55 2.70 -0.57 4.61
N GLY A 56 3.42 -0.90 3.53
CA GLY A 56 4.49 -0.05 3.00
C GLY A 56 4.03 1.38 2.68
N ALA A 57 2.73 1.57 2.42
CA ALA A 57 2.15 2.89 2.17
C ALA A 57 2.34 3.88 3.33
N TYR A 58 2.62 3.43 4.54
CA TYR A 58 2.95 4.30 5.67
C TYR A 58 4.41 4.78 5.70
N ASP A 59 5.32 4.10 5.01
CA ASP A 59 6.71 4.54 4.89
C ASP A 59 6.78 5.69 3.89
N ASP A 60 7.28 6.85 4.31
CA ASP A 60 7.47 8.04 3.45
C ASP A 60 8.29 7.72 2.19
N GLN A 61 9.21 6.75 2.25
CA GLN A 61 10.09 6.36 1.15
C GLN A 61 9.53 5.23 0.26
N TYR A 62 8.33 4.75 0.55
CA TYR A 62 7.66 3.75 -0.28
C TYR A 62 6.88 4.41 -1.42
N PHE A 63 7.18 3.98 -2.65
CA PHE A 63 6.51 4.42 -3.87
C PHE A 63 6.15 3.21 -4.72
N LEU A 64 4.96 3.25 -5.32
CA LEU A 64 4.48 2.26 -6.25
C LEU A 64 4.42 2.86 -7.65
N LEU A 65 5.03 2.18 -8.62
CA LEU A 65 4.93 2.51 -10.03
C LEU A 65 3.95 1.54 -10.68
N ASP A 66 2.97 2.05 -11.40
CA ASP A 66 2.09 1.20 -12.21
C ASP A 66 2.62 0.99 -13.63
N ALA A 67 1.94 0.14 -14.40
CA ALA A 67 2.37 -0.23 -15.75
C ALA A 67 2.38 0.95 -16.75
N ARG A 68 1.75 2.07 -16.40
CA ARG A 68 1.72 3.30 -17.22
C ARG A 68 2.80 4.29 -16.79
N GLY A 69 3.61 3.93 -15.79
CA GLY A 69 4.63 4.78 -15.21
C GLY A 69 4.07 5.80 -14.22
N ASP A 70 2.80 5.70 -13.81
CA ASP A 70 2.24 6.60 -12.79
C ASP A 70 2.74 6.16 -11.39
N VAL A 71 3.06 7.15 -10.55
CA VAL A 71 3.52 6.93 -9.18
C VAL A 71 2.35 7.06 -8.19
N HIS A 72 2.24 6.10 -7.28
CA HIS A 72 1.16 6.00 -6.29
C HIS A 72 1.72 5.64 -4.91
N LYS A 73 0.96 5.94 -3.84
CA LYS A 73 1.32 5.51 -2.46
C LYS A 73 0.83 4.11 -2.11
N CYS A 74 -0.32 3.72 -2.64
CA CYS A 74 -1.03 2.51 -2.25
C CYS A 74 -1.52 1.74 -3.49
N VAL A 75 -1.40 0.41 -3.46
CA VAL A 75 -1.88 -0.51 -4.50
C VAL A 75 -3.38 -0.33 -4.77
N VAL A 76 -4.17 -0.05 -3.73
CA VAL A 76 -5.63 0.13 -3.84
C VAL A 76 -6.01 1.41 -4.60
N MET A 77 -5.10 2.39 -4.62
CA MET A 77 -5.31 3.66 -5.32
C MET A 77 -4.77 3.62 -6.76
N THR A 78 -4.05 2.58 -7.15
CA THR A 78 -3.46 2.47 -8.49
C THR A 78 -4.51 2.63 -9.58
N GLY A 79 -4.22 3.49 -10.56
CA GLY A 79 -5.13 3.82 -11.65
C GLY A 79 -6.14 4.93 -11.34
N GLN A 80 -6.32 5.39 -10.10
CA GLN A 80 -7.13 6.57 -9.80
C GLN A 80 -6.28 7.83 -10.03
N HIS A 81 -6.67 8.68 -10.99
CA HIS A 81 -5.84 9.82 -11.43
C HIS A 81 -5.71 10.87 -10.32
N GLU A 82 -6.75 11.04 -9.52
CA GLU A 82 -6.81 11.90 -8.36
C GLU A 82 -5.82 11.54 -7.25
N PHE A 83 -5.30 10.31 -7.23
CA PHE A 83 -4.31 9.83 -6.26
C PHE A 83 -2.91 9.67 -6.85
N ARG A 84 -2.71 10.09 -8.11
CA ARG A 84 -1.39 10.08 -8.75
C ARG A 84 -0.45 11.07 -8.06
N LEU A 85 0.65 10.55 -7.53
CA LEU A 85 1.71 11.34 -6.88
C LEU A 85 2.74 11.88 -7.87
N GLY A 86 2.85 11.29 -9.06
CA GLY A 86 3.94 11.60 -9.99
C GLY A 86 3.97 10.66 -11.18
N TYR A 87 5.09 10.62 -11.90
CA TYR A 87 5.32 9.70 -13.01
C TYR A 87 6.80 9.40 -13.23
N LEU A 88 7.07 8.30 -13.93
CA LEU A 88 8.37 7.96 -14.50
C LEU A 88 8.55 8.69 -15.84
N ALA A 89 9.56 9.53 -15.93
CA ALA A 89 9.93 10.23 -17.16
C ALA A 89 10.75 9.33 -18.10
N ASP A 90 10.86 9.74 -19.36
CA ASP A 90 11.56 8.97 -20.41
C ASP A 90 13.06 8.78 -20.13
N ASP A 91 13.65 9.67 -19.34
CA ASP A 91 15.05 9.58 -18.88
C ASP A 91 15.23 8.63 -17.68
N GLY A 92 14.15 7.99 -17.22
CA GLY A 92 14.15 7.09 -16.07
C GLY A 92 14.05 7.80 -14.71
N SER A 93 13.92 9.12 -14.68
CA SER A 93 13.72 9.87 -13.44
C SER A 93 12.27 9.79 -12.95
N ILE A 94 12.08 9.83 -11.63
CA ILE A 94 10.74 9.96 -11.03
C ILE A 94 10.45 11.44 -10.80
N VAL A 95 9.40 11.95 -11.45
CA VAL A 95 8.90 13.31 -11.26
C VAL A 95 7.71 13.25 -10.30
N LEU A 96 7.86 13.85 -9.13
CA LEU A 96 6.83 13.92 -8.11
C LEU A 96 6.10 15.27 -8.16
N ASN A 97 4.77 15.22 -8.05
CA ASN A 97 3.93 16.41 -7.97
C ASN A 97 4.01 17.00 -6.56
N SER A 98 4.55 18.20 -6.41
CA SER A 98 4.70 18.87 -5.11
C SER A 98 3.39 19.11 -4.36
N ALA A 99 2.26 19.15 -5.06
CA ALA A 99 0.93 19.33 -4.49
C ALA A 99 0.25 18.01 -4.05
N ALA A 100 0.81 16.85 -4.37
CA ALA A 100 0.20 15.57 -4.02
C ALA A 100 0.47 15.23 -2.54
N PRO A 101 -0.53 14.73 -1.79
CA PRO A 101 -0.32 14.35 -0.40
C PRO A 101 0.56 13.09 -0.36
N PHE A 102 1.86 13.29 -0.18
CA PHE A 102 2.81 12.20 0.07
C PHE A 102 2.56 11.49 1.40
N LYS A 103 1.80 12.14 2.29
CA LYS A 103 1.54 11.74 3.65
C LYS A 103 0.05 11.52 3.87
N TRP A 104 -0.24 10.56 4.75
CA TRP A 104 -1.59 10.36 5.26
C TRP A 104 -1.88 11.44 6.30
N ASP A 105 -3.07 12.04 6.23
CA ASP A 105 -3.49 13.08 7.18
C ASP A 105 -3.85 12.51 8.56
N PHE A 106 -4.02 11.19 8.69
CA PHE A 106 -4.42 10.53 9.92
C PHE A 106 -3.25 9.89 10.67
N ASP A 107 -3.10 10.30 11.93
CA ASP A 107 -2.11 9.77 12.87
C ASP A 107 -2.83 9.12 14.07
N PRO A 108 -2.80 7.79 14.22
CA PRO A 108 -3.53 7.10 15.28
C PRO A 108 -2.96 7.39 16.68
N PHE A 109 -1.75 7.93 16.80
CA PHE A 109 -1.18 8.34 18.08
C PHE A 109 -1.67 9.71 18.54
N LYS A 110 -2.24 10.51 17.63
CA LYS A 110 -2.87 11.82 17.93
C LYS A 110 -4.39 11.75 18.04
N ASP A 111 -4.99 10.67 17.57
CA ASP A 111 -6.42 10.43 17.65
C ASP A 111 -6.82 9.93 19.04
N ALA A 112 -7.78 10.59 19.69
CA ALA A 112 -8.14 10.29 21.08
C ALA A 112 -8.69 8.87 21.28
N GLU A 113 -9.41 8.35 20.28
CA GLU A 113 -9.94 6.99 20.31
C GLU A 113 -8.84 5.95 20.11
N CYS A 114 -7.98 6.13 19.11
CA CYS A 114 -6.91 5.18 18.83
C CYS A 114 -5.82 5.20 19.91
N SER A 115 -5.43 6.38 20.39
CA SER A 115 -4.38 6.52 21.42
C SER A 115 -4.77 5.94 22.77
N SER A 116 -6.07 5.76 23.05
CA SER A 116 -6.59 5.08 24.24
C SER A 116 -6.92 3.60 23.99
N CYS A 117 -6.78 3.10 22.76
CA CYS A 117 -7.15 1.74 22.39
C CYS A 117 -6.01 0.75 22.72
N GLU A 118 -6.34 -0.29 23.51
CA GLU A 118 -5.40 -1.35 23.87
C GLU A 118 -4.89 -2.16 22.66
N PHE A 119 -5.63 -2.18 21.55
CA PHE A 119 -5.26 -2.86 20.32
C PHE A 119 -4.38 -2.02 19.39
N LEU A 120 -4.13 -0.73 19.69
CA LEU A 120 -3.31 0.14 18.85
C LEU A 120 -1.93 -0.47 18.51
N PRO A 121 -1.19 -1.12 19.44
CA PRO A 121 0.09 -1.74 19.12
C PRO A 121 0.01 -2.82 18.04
N ALA A 122 -1.15 -3.47 17.87
CA ALA A 122 -1.38 -4.49 16.86
C ALA A 122 -1.98 -3.92 15.57
N CYS A 123 -2.92 -2.96 15.66
CA CYS A 123 -3.66 -2.45 14.51
C CYS A 123 -3.00 -1.25 13.82
N MET A 124 -2.19 -0.47 14.55
CA MET A 124 -1.50 0.75 14.09
C MET A 124 -2.44 1.74 13.35
N GLY A 125 -3.71 1.82 13.75
CA GLY A 125 -4.69 2.72 13.12
C GLY A 125 -5.37 2.20 11.84
N GLY A 126 -5.14 0.93 11.47
CA GLY A 126 -5.83 0.29 10.35
C GLY A 126 -5.36 0.76 8.96
N CYS A 127 -6.23 0.69 7.96
CA CYS A 127 -5.91 1.04 6.58
C CYS A 127 -6.13 2.54 6.29
N GLN A 128 -5.07 3.27 5.95
CA GLN A 128 -5.13 4.72 5.70
C GLN A 128 -5.97 5.12 4.48
N ASN A 129 -6.08 4.24 3.47
CA ASN A 129 -6.95 4.50 2.32
C ASN A 129 -8.43 4.67 2.75
N MET A 130 -8.85 4.05 3.86
CA MET A 130 -10.20 4.24 4.39
C MET A 130 -10.42 5.67 4.90
N SER A 131 -9.39 6.35 5.42
CA SER A 131 -9.44 7.77 5.83
C SER A 131 -9.75 8.69 4.65
N VAL A 132 -9.22 8.37 3.48
CA VAL A 132 -9.40 9.18 2.26
C VAL A 132 -10.79 9.00 1.67
N LYS A 133 -11.33 7.77 1.71
CA LYS A 133 -12.66 7.46 1.15
C LYS A 133 -13.81 7.79 2.11
N ASN A 134 -13.62 7.60 3.41
CA ASN A 134 -14.64 7.85 4.43
C ASN A 134 -14.23 9.05 5.30
N LYS A 135 -14.82 10.22 5.05
CA LYS A 135 -14.63 11.45 5.85
C LYS A 135 -15.20 11.37 7.28
N GLN A 136 -15.64 10.20 7.74
CA GLN A 136 -16.32 9.99 9.02
C GLN A 136 -15.70 8.82 9.78
N GLY A 137 -15.28 9.09 11.01
CA GLY A 137 -14.29 8.34 11.80
C GLY A 137 -14.60 6.91 12.25
N SER A 138 -15.67 6.26 11.77
CA SER A 138 -15.99 4.87 12.16
C SER A 138 -15.47 3.81 11.18
N GLY A 139 -15.45 4.08 9.87
CA GLY A 139 -15.18 3.04 8.86
C GLY A 139 -13.71 2.59 8.70
N ARG A 140 -12.80 2.99 9.60
CA ARG A 140 -11.40 2.53 9.58
C ARG A 140 -11.16 1.33 10.50
N CYS A 141 -11.94 1.23 11.58
CA CYS A 141 -11.65 0.31 12.66
C CYS A 141 -12.36 -1.02 12.42
N SER A 142 -11.67 -1.93 11.72
CA SER A 142 -12.17 -3.29 11.51
C SER A 142 -12.40 -4.08 12.80
N ILE A 143 -11.81 -3.64 13.92
CA ILE A 143 -12.00 -4.25 15.24
C ILE A 143 -13.34 -3.83 15.85
N LYS A 144 -13.71 -2.55 15.74
CA LYS A 144 -14.99 -2.04 16.25
C LYS A 144 -16.20 -2.53 15.43
N ASP A 145 -16.03 -2.61 14.12
CA ASP A 145 -17.14 -2.96 13.21
C ASP A 145 -17.52 -4.45 13.28
N ASN A 146 -16.69 -5.31 13.87
CA ASN A 146 -16.89 -6.77 13.76
C ASN A 146 -16.87 -7.59 15.05
N HIS A 147 -16.64 -7.07 16.27
CA HIS A 147 -16.77 -7.91 17.47
C HIS A 147 -17.02 -7.15 18.79
N SER A 148 -17.89 -7.71 19.62
CA SER A 148 -17.81 -7.63 21.09
C SER A 148 -16.45 -8.19 21.51
N LEU A 149 -15.66 -7.40 22.23
CA LEU A 149 -14.31 -7.77 22.65
C LEU A 149 -14.32 -9.08 23.46
N PRO A 150 -13.42 -10.05 23.19
CA PRO A 150 -13.17 -11.10 24.16
C PRO A 150 -12.59 -10.48 25.43
N VAL A 151 -13.26 -10.69 26.55
CA VAL A 151 -12.73 -10.39 27.88
C VAL A 151 -11.64 -11.41 28.14
N PHE A 152 -10.40 -10.94 28.30
CA PHE A 152 -9.31 -11.79 28.77
C PHE A 152 -9.23 -11.61 30.28
N ASP A 153 -9.65 -12.65 31.00
CA ASP A 153 -9.54 -12.79 32.46
C ASP A 153 -8.08 -12.95 32.91
#